data_AF-A0A7I7YWS2-F1
#
_entry.id   AF-A0A7I7YWS2-F1
#
_cell.length_a   1.000
_cell.length_b   1.000
_cell.length_c   1.000
_cell.angle_alpha   90.00
_cell.angle_beta   90.00
_cell.angle_gamma   90.00
#
_symmetry.space_group_name_H-M   'P 1'
#
loop_
_entity.id
_entity.type
_entity.pdbx_description
1 polymer ?
#
loop_
_entity_poly.entity_id
_entity_poly.type
_entity_poly.pdbx_seq_one_letter_code
_entity_poly.pdbx_strand_id
1 'polypeptide(L)'
;MVPLWFTLSALCFVGAGVLLYVDLDRRRGRSRRRKSWARSHGFDYERESTEIVQRWKRGVMSTVGNVAAQNVVLGQIRGEAVYIFDLEEVATVIALHRKVGTNVVVDLRLKGLKEPRENDIWLLGAIGPRMVYSTNLDAARRACDRRMVTFAHTAPDCAEIMWNEQNWTLVAMPVTSTRAQWDEGLRTVRQFNDLLRVLPPLPQETPTEAGAPSGLRSASPSRPLAPAGRAELPPTRGQQDVTGLLGSATQAPRRAPEPMRRDQGRPEGRPDAGRRPPPAGRNGHEATNYQH
;
A
#
# COMPACT_ATOMS: atom_id res chain seq x y z
N MET A 1 -8.37 22.67 -59.62
CA MET A 1 -8.31 22.69 -58.13
C MET A 1 -9.08 21.54 -57.48
N VAL A 2 -10.16 21.04 -58.09
CA VAL A 2 -10.99 19.92 -57.58
C VAL A 2 -10.28 18.55 -57.44
N PRO A 3 -9.42 18.09 -58.38
CA PRO A 3 -8.84 16.74 -58.32
C PRO A 3 -7.91 16.50 -57.10
N LEU A 4 -7.23 17.56 -56.65
CA LEU A 4 -6.27 17.52 -55.55
C LEU A 4 -6.95 17.25 -54.20
N TRP A 5 -8.17 17.78 -54.01
CA TRP A 5 -9.00 17.51 -52.83
C TRP A 5 -9.52 16.07 -52.80
N PHE A 6 -9.80 15.46 -53.95
CA PHE A 6 -10.18 14.05 -54.04
C PHE A 6 -9.03 13.12 -53.70
N THR A 7 -7.81 13.41 -54.18
CA THR A 7 -6.62 12.62 -53.82
C THR A 7 -6.27 12.74 -52.34
N LEU A 8 -6.41 13.94 -51.75
CA LEU A 8 -6.18 14.15 -50.32
C LEU A 8 -7.25 13.44 -49.48
N SER A 9 -8.52 13.52 -49.88
CA SER A 9 -9.62 12.80 -49.23
C SER A 9 -9.41 11.27 -49.29
N ALA A 10 -9.03 10.74 -50.46
CA ALA A 10 -8.74 9.32 -50.61
C ALA A 10 -7.57 8.87 -49.72
N LEU A 11 -6.50 9.67 -49.63
CA LEU A 11 -5.37 9.40 -48.74
C LEU A 11 -5.79 9.41 -47.26
N CYS A 12 -6.60 10.39 -46.84
CA CYS A 12 -7.14 10.44 -45.48
C CYS A 12 -8.04 9.24 -45.16
N PHE A 13 -8.88 8.80 -46.11
CA PHE A 13 -9.73 7.61 -45.92
C PHE A 13 -8.91 6.33 -45.78
N VAL A 14 -7.88 6.15 -46.61
CA VAL A 14 -6.97 5.01 -46.49
C VAL A 14 -6.23 5.05 -45.15
N GLY A 15 -5.72 6.22 -44.75
CA GLY A 15 -5.06 6.41 -43.45
C GLY A 15 -5.98 6.09 -42.27
N ALA A 16 -7.23 6.57 -42.30
CA ALA A 16 -8.24 6.26 -41.29
C ALA A 16 -8.56 4.76 -41.24
N GLY A 17 -8.69 4.11 -42.40
CA GLY A 17 -8.92 2.67 -42.49
C GLY A 17 -7.79 1.84 -41.88
N VAL A 18 -6.52 2.22 -42.15
CA VAL A 18 -5.35 1.56 -41.57
C VAL A 18 -5.29 1.75 -40.05
N LEU A 19 -5.55 2.96 -39.55
CA LEU A 19 -5.57 3.23 -38.11
C LEU A 19 -6.67 2.43 -37.39
N LEU A 20 -7.86 2.36 -37.98
CA LEU A 20 -8.98 1.57 -37.45
C LEU A 20 -8.63 0.08 -37.43
N TYR A 21 -7.99 -0.44 -38.47
CA TYR A 21 -7.53 -1.83 -38.51
C TYR A 21 -6.52 -2.14 -37.40
N VAL A 22 -5.52 -1.28 -37.22
CA VAL A 22 -4.51 -1.44 -36.16
C VAL A 22 -5.15 -1.36 -34.77
N ASP A 23 -6.10 -0.45 -34.56
CA ASP A 23 -6.80 -0.34 -33.29
C ASP A 23 -7.65 -1.59 -32.99
N LEU A 24 -8.42 -2.09 -33.97
CA LEU A 24 -9.19 -3.33 -33.84
C LEU A 24 -8.30 -4.52 -33.53
N ASP A 25 -7.15 -4.65 -34.19
CA ASP A 25 -6.24 -5.77 -33.95
C ASP A 25 -5.59 -5.69 -32.55
N ARG A 26 -5.23 -4.48 -32.10
CA ARG A 26 -4.76 -4.25 -30.72
C ARG A 26 -5.82 -4.62 -29.69
N ARG A 27 -7.07 -4.18 -29.89
CA ARG A 27 -8.21 -4.49 -29.01
C ARG A 27 -8.47 -6.00 -28.97
N ARG A 28 -8.54 -6.67 -30.13
CA ARG A 28 -8.74 -8.13 -30.25
C ARG A 28 -7.59 -8.93 -29.63
N GLY A 29 -6.34 -8.49 -29.86
CA GLY A 29 -5.14 -9.10 -29.28
C GLY A 29 -5.14 -9.02 -27.76
N ARG A 30 -5.54 -7.88 -27.19
CA ARG A 30 -5.68 -7.69 -25.73
C ARG A 30 -6.72 -8.61 -25.12
N SER A 31 -7.92 -8.69 -25.70
CA SER A 31 -8.99 -9.59 -25.22
C SER A 31 -8.55 -11.05 -25.23
N ARG A 32 -7.85 -11.50 -26.28
CA ARG A 32 -7.31 -12.87 -26.37
C ARG A 32 -6.28 -13.14 -25.28
N ARG A 33 -5.34 -12.21 -25.07
CA ARG A 33 -4.32 -12.32 -24.00
C ARG A 33 -4.95 -12.35 -22.62
N ARG A 34 -5.94 -11.48 -22.34
CA ARG A 34 -6.68 -11.45 -21.07
C ARG A 34 -7.44 -12.75 -20.83
N LYS A 35 -8.15 -13.26 -21.84
CA LYS A 35 -8.87 -14.54 -21.77
C LYS A 35 -7.93 -15.72 -21.50
N SER A 36 -6.77 -15.76 -22.16
CA SER A 36 -5.76 -16.79 -21.93
C SER A 36 -5.17 -16.71 -20.51
N TRP A 37 -4.89 -15.50 -20.03
CA TRP A 37 -4.39 -15.26 -18.69
C TRP A 37 -5.41 -15.63 -17.60
N ALA A 38 -6.68 -15.27 -17.78
CA ALA A 38 -7.77 -15.63 -16.87
C ALA A 38 -7.88 -17.15 -16.71
N ARG A 39 -7.88 -17.88 -17.83
CA ARG A 39 -7.88 -19.36 -17.83
C ARG A 39 -6.69 -19.95 -17.08
N SER A 40 -5.50 -19.37 -17.20
CA SER A 40 -4.31 -19.87 -16.48
C SER A 40 -4.38 -19.68 -14.96
N HIS A 41 -5.18 -18.72 -14.50
CA HIS A 41 -5.42 -18.46 -13.08
C HIS A 41 -6.67 -19.16 -12.54
N GLY A 42 -7.42 -19.88 -13.38
CA GLY A 42 -8.72 -20.45 -13.02
C GLY A 42 -9.78 -19.38 -12.78
N PHE A 43 -9.65 -18.22 -13.44
CA PHE A 43 -10.60 -17.11 -13.37
C PHE A 43 -11.56 -17.14 -14.56
N ASP A 44 -12.77 -16.65 -14.33
CA ASP A 44 -13.79 -16.49 -15.36
C ASP A 44 -13.54 -15.21 -16.17
N TYR A 45 -13.89 -15.26 -17.44
CA TYR A 45 -13.70 -14.15 -18.38
C TYR A 45 -15.03 -13.74 -19.00
N GLU A 46 -15.36 -12.46 -18.87
CA GLU A 46 -16.48 -11.82 -19.52
C GLU A 46 -15.96 -10.73 -20.46
N ARG A 47 -16.58 -10.60 -21.64
CA ARG A 47 -16.12 -9.61 -22.63
C ARG A 47 -16.40 -8.19 -22.15
N GLU A 48 -17.58 -7.96 -21.61
CA GLU A 48 -18.09 -6.65 -21.25
C GLU A 48 -19.09 -6.78 -20.10
N SER A 49 -19.03 -5.85 -19.14
CA SER A 49 -19.99 -5.76 -18.04
C SER A 49 -20.19 -4.30 -17.63
N THR A 50 -21.45 -3.87 -17.51
CA THR A 50 -21.81 -2.50 -17.12
C THR A 50 -22.12 -2.38 -15.62
N GLU A 51 -22.50 -3.48 -14.98
CA GLU A 51 -22.95 -3.48 -13.58
C GLU A 51 -21.78 -3.36 -12.58
N ILE A 52 -20.61 -3.91 -12.92
CA ILE A 52 -19.49 -3.94 -11.98
C ILE A 52 -18.93 -2.56 -11.67
N VAL A 53 -18.94 -1.65 -12.66
CA VAL A 53 -18.35 -0.30 -12.54
C VAL A 53 -19.12 0.55 -11.53
N GLN A 54 -20.42 0.31 -11.38
CA GLN A 54 -21.29 1.05 -10.46
C GLN A 54 -20.96 0.81 -8.98
N ARG A 55 -20.14 -0.21 -8.67
CA ARG A 55 -19.75 -0.56 -7.30
C ARG A 55 -18.69 0.36 -6.71
N TRP A 56 -17.97 1.11 -7.56
CA TRP A 56 -16.87 1.97 -7.15
C TRP A 56 -17.11 3.40 -7.61
N LYS A 57 -16.66 4.36 -6.80
CA LYS A 57 -16.95 5.79 -7.04
C LYS A 57 -15.72 6.68 -7.07
N ARG A 58 -14.59 6.22 -6.54
CA ARG A 58 -13.38 7.03 -6.33
C ARG A 58 -12.21 6.61 -7.23
N GLY A 59 -11.12 7.38 -7.16
CA GLY A 59 -9.89 7.11 -7.90
C GLY A 59 -10.10 7.37 -9.39
N VAL A 60 -9.74 6.41 -10.25
CA VAL A 60 -10.01 6.56 -11.69
C VAL A 60 -11.52 6.58 -12.00
N MET A 61 -12.35 5.98 -11.14
CA MET A 61 -13.80 5.90 -11.33
C MET A 61 -14.48 7.27 -11.29
N SER A 62 -13.95 8.23 -10.51
CA SER A 62 -14.51 9.59 -10.46
C SER A 62 -14.14 10.43 -11.68
N THR A 63 -13.13 10.01 -12.45
CA THR A 63 -12.72 10.69 -13.69
C THR A 63 -13.45 10.19 -14.91
N VAL A 64 -13.90 8.93 -14.88
CA VAL A 64 -14.63 8.30 -15.98
C VAL A 64 -16.13 8.49 -15.79
N GLY A 65 -16.83 8.73 -16.89
CA GLY A 65 -18.29 8.77 -16.90
C GLY A 65 -18.90 7.38 -16.84
N ASN A 66 -20.12 7.25 -17.36
CA ASN A 66 -20.82 5.97 -17.48
C ASN A 66 -20.19 5.10 -18.59
N VAL A 67 -19.07 4.45 -18.28
CA VAL A 67 -18.28 3.61 -19.20
C VAL A 67 -18.46 2.14 -18.82
N ALA A 68 -18.62 1.27 -19.81
CA ALA A 68 -18.68 -0.17 -19.60
C ALA A 68 -17.29 -0.75 -19.31
N ALA A 69 -17.20 -1.71 -18.39
CA ALA A 69 -15.97 -2.44 -18.16
C ALA A 69 -15.77 -3.47 -19.27
N GLN A 70 -14.60 -3.47 -19.90
CA GLN A 70 -14.22 -4.40 -20.96
C GLN A 70 -13.18 -5.41 -20.46
N ASN A 71 -13.09 -6.57 -21.14
CA ASN A 71 -12.13 -7.63 -20.82
C ASN A 71 -12.13 -8.00 -19.32
N VAL A 72 -13.32 -8.19 -18.77
CA VAL A 72 -13.57 -8.43 -17.37
C VAL A 72 -13.11 -9.83 -17.00
N VAL A 73 -12.39 -9.94 -15.90
CA VAL A 73 -11.95 -11.18 -15.29
C VAL A 73 -12.46 -11.22 -13.87
N LEU A 74 -13.20 -12.28 -13.55
CA LEU A 74 -13.77 -12.54 -12.24
C LEU A 74 -13.00 -13.70 -11.62
N GLY A 75 -12.47 -13.48 -10.42
CA GLY A 75 -11.66 -14.48 -9.76
C GLY A 75 -11.84 -14.45 -8.25
N GLN A 76 -11.15 -15.38 -7.59
CA GLN A 76 -11.04 -15.41 -6.15
C GLN A 76 -9.60 -15.66 -5.72
N ILE A 77 -9.20 -14.99 -4.65
CA ILE A 77 -7.86 -15.08 -4.08
C ILE A 77 -8.03 -15.29 -2.58
N ARG A 78 -7.58 -16.43 -2.06
CA ARG A 78 -7.70 -16.76 -0.62
C ARG A 78 -9.15 -16.61 -0.10
N GLY A 79 -10.15 -16.83 -0.96
CA GLY A 79 -11.57 -16.65 -0.64
C GLY A 79 -12.11 -15.22 -0.79
N GLU A 80 -11.28 -14.23 -1.12
CA GLU A 80 -11.70 -12.85 -1.43
C GLU A 80 -11.94 -12.71 -2.92
N ALA A 81 -13.07 -12.09 -3.31
CA ALA A 81 -13.38 -11.83 -4.72
C ALA A 81 -12.39 -10.82 -5.32
N VAL A 82 -11.95 -11.07 -6.55
CA VAL A 82 -11.13 -10.15 -7.33
C VAL A 82 -11.76 -9.90 -8.69
N TYR A 83 -11.77 -8.64 -9.10
CA TYR A 83 -12.18 -8.21 -10.42
C TYR A 83 -11.01 -7.54 -11.13
N ILE A 84 -10.75 -7.92 -12.36
CA ILE A 84 -9.80 -7.22 -13.24
C ILE A 84 -10.56 -6.79 -14.48
N PHE A 85 -10.51 -5.52 -14.84
CA PHE A 85 -11.23 -5.04 -16.02
C PHE A 85 -10.53 -3.83 -16.62
N ASP A 86 -10.83 -3.55 -17.88
CA ASP A 86 -10.33 -2.40 -18.59
C ASP A 86 -11.43 -1.34 -18.68
N LEU A 87 -11.11 -0.12 -18.28
CA LEU A 87 -11.87 1.08 -18.61
C LEU A 87 -11.36 1.59 -19.96
N GLU A 88 -12.26 1.76 -20.92
CA GLU A 88 -11.91 2.08 -22.31
C GLU A 88 -10.94 3.26 -22.41
N GLU A 89 -9.72 2.98 -22.89
CA GLU A 89 -8.61 3.95 -23.07
C GLU A 89 -8.12 4.70 -21.83
N VAL A 90 -8.63 4.37 -20.63
CA VAL A 90 -8.25 5.06 -19.37
C VAL A 90 -7.26 4.23 -18.56
N ALA A 91 -7.70 3.10 -18.02
CA ALA A 91 -6.86 2.26 -17.16
C ALA A 91 -7.38 0.82 -17.10
N THR A 92 -6.48 -0.13 -16.87
CA THR A 92 -6.84 -1.45 -16.35
C THR A 92 -6.93 -1.35 -14.84
N VAL A 93 -8.03 -1.79 -14.26
CA VAL A 93 -8.30 -1.73 -12.82
C VAL A 93 -8.36 -3.14 -12.26
N ILE A 94 -7.69 -3.34 -11.13
CA ILE A 94 -7.74 -4.56 -10.32
C ILE A 94 -8.40 -4.19 -8.99
N ALA A 95 -9.56 -4.76 -8.70
CA ALA A 95 -10.30 -4.56 -7.47
C ALA A 95 -10.32 -5.85 -6.65
N LEU A 96 -9.83 -5.80 -5.41
CA LEU A 96 -9.83 -6.88 -4.44
C LEU A 96 -10.83 -6.59 -3.33
N HIS A 97 -11.68 -7.57 -3.01
CA HIS A 97 -12.63 -7.47 -1.91
C HIS A 97 -11.89 -7.53 -0.56
N ARG A 98 -12.25 -6.63 0.35
CA ARG A 98 -11.67 -6.56 1.70
C ARG A 98 -12.51 -7.40 2.65
N LYS A 99 -11.86 -8.18 3.51
CA LYS A 99 -12.56 -8.90 4.60
C LYS A 99 -13.21 -7.97 5.63
N VAL A 100 -12.59 -6.82 5.91
CA VAL A 100 -13.07 -5.83 6.87
C VAL A 100 -13.22 -4.48 6.18
N GLY A 101 -14.43 -3.94 6.20
CA GLY A 101 -14.74 -2.66 5.61
C GLY A 101 -14.27 -1.47 6.46
N THR A 102 -14.03 -0.32 5.83
CA THR A 102 -13.61 0.91 6.50
C THR A 102 -14.21 2.16 5.84
N ASN A 103 -14.51 3.21 6.61
CA ASN A 103 -14.94 4.50 6.05
C ASN A 103 -13.75 5.41 5.66
N VAL A 104 -12.52 5.02 6.00
CA VAL A 104 -11.33 5.80 5.68
C VAL A 104 -10.85 5.41 4.30
N VAL A 105 -10.72 6.40 3.42
CA VAL A 105 -10.16 6.23 2.08
C VAL A 105 -8.72 6.72 2.14
N VAL A 106 -7.80 5.86 1.74
CA VAL A 106 -6.41 6.20 1.47
C VAL A 106 -6.17 6.05 -0.03
N ASP A 107 -5.65 7.09 -0.65
CA ASP A 107 -5.31 7.14 -2.07
C ASP A 107 -3.82 7.43 -2.22
N LEU A 108 -3.11 6.49 -2.83
CA LEU A 108 -1.68 6.51 -3.08
C LEU A 108 -1.47 6.55 -4.60
N ARG A 109 -0.99 7.68 -5.12
CA ARG A 109 -0.79 7.90 -6.56
C ARG A 109 0.63 8.30 -6.88
N LEU A 110 1.11 7.99 -8.08
CA LEU A 110 2.40 8.47 -8.56
C LEU A 110 2.47 10.00 -8.57
N LYS A 111 3.65 10.54 -8.27
CA LYS A 111 3.94 11.96 -8.38
C LYS A 111 3.73 12.42 -9.83
N GLY A 112 3.10 13.58 -10.01
CA GLY A 112 2.80 14.16 -11.32
C GLY A 112 1.41 13.80 -11.87
N LEU A 113 0.72 12.84 -11.27
CA LEU A 113 -0.71 12.66 -11.53
C LEU A 113 -1.50 13.76 -10.83
N LYS A 114 -2.63 14.17 -11.43
CA LYS A 114 -3.54 15.16 -10.84
C LYS A 114 -4.01 14.67 -9.48
N GLU A 115 -4.30 15.59 -8.57
CA GLU A 115 -4.85 15.28 -7.25
C GLU A 115 -6.26 14.68 -7.36
N PRO A 116 -6.75 13.97 -6.33
CA PRO A 116 -8.13 13.49 -6.33
C PRO A 116 -9.10 14.66 -6.53
N ARG A 117 -10.19 14.44 -7.26
CA ARG A 117 -11.18 15.51 -7.56
C ARG A 117 -12.13 15.75 -6.40
N GLU A 118 -12.22 14.78 -5.49
CA GLU A 118 -13.14 14.79 -4.37
C GLU A 118 -12.72 15.86 -3.35
N ASN A 119 -13.69 16.63 -2.82
CA ASN A 119 -13.41 17.72 -1.88
C ASN A 119 -13.21 17.22 -0.43
N ASP A 120 -13.45 15.95 -0.16
CA ASP A 120 -13.42 15.34 1.17
C ASP A 120 -12.11 14.57 1.44
N ILE A 121 -11.12 14.73 0.58
CA ILE A 121 -9.82 14.06 0.68
C ILE A 121 -8.70 15.10 0.67
N TRP A 122 -7.76 14.97 1.60
CA TRP A 122 -6.67 15.92 1.78
C TRP A 122 -5.32 15.26 1.60
N LEU A 123 -4.34 16.05 1.15
CA LEU A 123 -2.96 15.60 1.01
C LEU A 123 -2.32 15.34 2.38
N LEU A 124 -1.85 14.12 2.61
CA LEU A 124 -1.07 13.76 3.79
C LEU A 124 0.42 14.08 3.60
N GLY A 125 0.96 13.77 2.43
CA GLY A 125 2.36 14.01 2.10
C GLY A 125 2.91 13.11 1.00
N ALA A 126 4.20 13.27 0.73
CA ALA A 126 4.93 12.48 -0.26
C ALA A 126 5.63 11.28 0.39
N ILE A 127 5.48 10.10 -0.21
CA ILE A 127 6.21 8.89 0.16
C ILE A 127 6.93 8.36 -1.08
N GLY A 128 8.25 8.56 -1.14
CA GLY A 128 9.07 8.11 -2.26
C GLY A 128 8.62 8.70 -3.61
N PRO A 129 8.29 7.89 -4.63
CA PRO A 129 7.78 8.36 -5.91
C PRO A 129 6.27 8.68 -5.91
N ARG A 130 5.58 8.57 -4.75
CA ARG A 130 4.12 8.65 -4.65
C ARG A 130 3.65 9.72 -3.68
N MET A 131 2.41 10.17 -3.86
CA MET A 131 1.68 11.12 -3.02
C MET A 131 0.53 10.38 -2.35
N VAL A 132 0.34 10.64 -1.05
CA VAL A 132 -0.74 10.04 -0.24
C VAL A 132 -1.79 11.09 0.06
N TYR A 133 -3.04 10.75 -0.25
CA TYR A 133 -4.24 11.51 0.09
C TYR A 133 -5.13 10.65 0.98
N SER A 134 -5.88 11.28 1.90
CA SER A 134 -6.81 10.55 2.76
C SER A 134 -7.99 11.41 3.20
N THR A 135 -9.14 10.76 3.42
CA THR A 135 -10.31 11.39 4.03
C THR A 135 -10.13 11.60 5.53
N ASN A 136 -9.21 10.86 6.17
CA ASN A 136 -8.82 11.07 7.55
C ASN A 136 -7.30 11.00 7.66
N LEU A 137 -6.68 12.16 7.93
CA LEU A 137 -5.22 12.29 7.98
C LEU A 137 -4.60 11.54 9.17
N ASP A 138 -5.29 11.46 10.30
CA ASP A 138 -4.79 10.76 11.50
C ASP A 138 -4.82 9.24 11.33
N ALA A 139 -5.88 8.72 10.72
CA ALA A 139 -5.97 7.29 10.38
C ALA A 139 -4.94 6.92 9.30
N ALA A 140 -4.76 7.76 8.29
CA ALA A 140 -3.75 7.52 7.26
C ALA A 140 -2.32 7.65 7.79
N ARG A 141 -2.03 8.58 8.71
CA ARG A 141 -0.71 8.67 9.36
C ARG A 141 -0.38 7.41 10.16
N ARG A 142 -1.38 6.81 10.83
CA ARG A 142 -1.22 5.51 11.51
C ARG A 142 -0.99 4.36 10.53
N ALA A 143 -1.65 4.39 9.37
CA ALA A 143 -1.45 3.39 8.32
C ALA A 143 -0.13 3.57 7.54
N CYS A 144 0.40 4.78 7.48
CA CYS A 144 1.68 5.10 6.84
C CYS A 144 2.88 4.78 7.73
N ASP A 145 3.00 3.50 8.12
CA ASP A 145 4.14 2.99 8.86
C ASP A 145 5.37 2.76 7.96
N ARG A 146 6.45 2.21 8.53
CA ARG A 146 7.67 1.85 7.78
C ARG A 146 7.39 0.89 6.62
N ARG A 147 6.37 0.03 6.72
CA ARG A 147 6.01 -0.94 5.68
C ARG A 147 5.34 -0.24 4.51
N MET A 148 4.44 0.71 4.77
CA MET A 148 3.84 1.55 3.73
C MET A 148 4.91 2.38 3.00
N VAL A 149 5.88 2.93 3.73
CA VAL A 149 7.00 3.65 3.12
C VAL A 149 7.80 2.74 2.19
N THR A 150 8.17 1.55 2.67
CA THR A 150 8.90 0.57 1.85
C THR A 150 8.09 0.17 0.62
N PHE A 151 6.80 -0.13 0.81
CA PHE A 151 5.88 -0.50 -0.27
C PHE A 151 5.80 0.59 -1.35
N ALA A 152 5.67 1.86 -0.96
CA ALA A 152 5.61 2.96 -1.93
C ALA A 152 6.89 3.10 -2.77
N HIS A 153 8.05 2.67 -2.25
CA HIS A 153 9.31 2.62 -2.99
C HIS A 153 9.47 1.37 -3.86
N THR A 154 8.95 0.22 -3.41
CA THR A 154 9.12 -1.06 -4.12
C THR A 154 8.00 -1.37 -5.10
N ALA A 155 6.82 -0.74 -4.94
CA ALA A 155 5.68 -0.97 -5.80
C ALA A 155 5.98 -0.51 -7.23
N PRO A 156 5.61 -1.32 -8.25
CA PRO A 156 5.96 -1.03 -9.63
C PRO A 156 5.31 0.25 -10.12
N ASP A 157 5.99 0.97 -11.01
CA ASP A 157 5.47 2.22 -11.58
C ASP A 157 4.26 1.99 -12.51
N CYS A 158 3.98 0.75 -12.90
CA CYS A 158 2.71 0.43 -13.57
C CYS A 158 1.50 0.57 -12.65
N ALA A 159 1.67 0.51 -11.31
CA ALA A 159 0.62 0.82 -10.36
C ALA A 159 0.58 2.34 -10.13
N GLU A 160 -0.14 3.02 -11.02
CA GLU A 160 -0.23 4.48 -11.09
C GLU A 160 -1.03 5.07 -9.94
N ILE A 161 -2.20 4.48 -9.65
CA ILE A 161 -3.12 4.93 -8.60
C ILE A 161 -3.59 3.71 -7.83
N MET A 162 -3.46 3.74 -6.51
CA MET A 162 -3.90 2.70 -5.59
C MET A 162 -4.78 3.34 -4.54
N TRP A 163 -6.01 2.88 -4.37
CA TRP A 163 -6.91 3.43 -3.37
C TRP A 163 -7.77 2.34 -2.75
N ASN A 164 -8.36 2.63 -1.61
CA ASN A 164 -9.40 1.78 -1.07
C ASN A 164 -10.73 2.51 -1.03
N GLU A 165 -11.78 1.73 -1.14
CA GLU A 165 -13.12 2.12 -0.77
C GLU A 165 -13.57 1.30 0.43
N GLN A 166 -14.87 1.31 0.72
CA GLN A 166 -15.42 0.71 1.92
C GLN A 166 -15.03 -0.76 2.05
N ASN A 167 -15.40 -1.58 1.06
CA ASN A 167 -15.17 -3.03 1.05
C ASN A 167 -14.19 -3.46 -0.05
N TRP A 168 -13.49 -2.52 -0.69
CA TRP A 168 -12.66 -2.80 -1.86
C TRP A 168 -11.30 -2.12 -1.76
N THR A 169 -10.28 -2.75 -2.31
CA THR A 169 -8.97 -2.16 -2.53
C THR A 169 -8.64 -2.29 -4.00
N LEU A 170 -8.29 -1.16 -4.62
CA LEU A 170 -8.18 -1.03 -6.05
C LEU A 170 -6.79 -0.54 -6.44
N VAL A 171 -6.33 -1.01 -7.60
CA VAL A 171 -5.13 -0.55 -8.28
C VAL A 171 -5.49 -0.27 -9.73
N ALA A 172 -5.15 0.93 -10.20
CA ALA A 172 -5.21 1.30 -11.60
C ALA A 172 -3.81 1.27 -12.21
N MET A 173 -3.75 0.71 -13.41
CA MET A 173 -2.55 0.57 -14.22
C MET A 173 -2.83 0.93 -15.68
N PRO A 174 -1.81 1.23 -16.50
CA PRO A 174 -2.01 1.54 -17.91
C PRO A 174 -2.75 0.42 -18.66
N VAL A 175 -3.63 0.78 -19.61
CA VAL A 175 -4.34 -0.20 -20.47
C VAL A 175 -3.38 -0.99 -21.39
N THR A 176 -2.16 -0.49 -21.55
CA THR A 176 -1.06 -1.15 -22.27
C THR A 176 -0.35 -2.23 -21.43
N SER A 177 -0.79 -2.46 -20.19
CA SER A 177 -0.18 -3.43 -19.29
C SER A 177 -0.18 -4.85 -19.84
N THR A 178 0.93 -5.54 -19.61
CA THR A 178 1.22 -6.90 -20.06
C THR A 178 0.78 -7.94 -19.03
N ARG A 179 0.82 -9.22 -19.42
CA ARG A 179 0.51 -10.36 -18.55
C ARG A 179 1.30 -10.35 -17.24
N ALA A 180 2.61 -10.09 -17.32
CA ALA A 180 3.48 -10.04 -16.15
C ALA A 180 3.11 -8.88 -15.21
N GLN A 181 2.72 -7.73 -15.77
CA GLN A 181 2.26 -6.57 -15.00
C GLN A 181 0.90 -6.82 -14.35
N TRP A 182 0.00 -7.62 -14.95
CA TRP A 182 -1.24 -8.05 -14.29
C TRP A 182 -0.95 -8.94 -13.09
N ASP A 183 -0.02 -9.88 -13.21
CA ASP A 183 0.42 -10.72 -12.08
C ASP A 183 1.05 -9.89 -10.97
N GLU A 184 1.85 -8.90 -11.34
CA GLU A 184 2.46 -7.96 -10.39
C GLU A 184 1.42 -7.04 -9.73
N GLY A 185 0.42 -6.57 -10.50
CA GLY A 185 -0.71 -5.81 -9.98
C GLY A 185 -1.53 -6.60 -8.97
N LEU A 186 -1.77 -7.90 -9.21
CA LEU A 186 -2.41 -8.80 -8.25
C LEU A 186 -1.61 -8.94 -6.95
N ARG A 187 -0.27 -8.95 -7.01
CA ARG A 187 0.56 -8.95 -5.79
C ARG A 187 0.51 -7.59 -5.09
N THR A 188 0.56 -6.52 -5.86
CA THR A 188 0.55 -5.13 -5.36
C THR A 188 -0.75 -4.81 -4.64
N VAL A 189 -1.90 -5.14 -5.22
CA VAL A 189 -3.21 -4.92 -4.58
C VAL A 189 -3.36 -5.69 -3.27
N ARG A 190 -2.81 -6.91 -3.19
CA ARG A 190 -2.82 -7.70 -1.96
C ARG A 190 -1.94 -7.09 -0.88
N GLN A 191 -0.70 -6.73 -1.23
CA GLN A 191 0.22 -6.06 -0.30
C GLN A 191 -0.37 -4.75 0.21
N PHE A 192 -0.96 -3.95 -0.68
CA PHE A 192 -1.63 -2.71 -0.31
C PHE A 192 -2.84 -2.97 0.59
N ASN A 193 -3.68 -3.96 0.25
CA ASN A 193 -4.81 -4.36 1.09
C ASN A 193 -4.35 -4.77 2.50
N ASP A 194 -3.27 -5.55 2.61
CA ASP A 194 -2.70 -6.01 3.88
C ASP A 194 -2.19 -4.84 4.74
N LEU A 195 -1.57 -3.84 4.13
CA LEU A 195 -1.15 -2.60 4.83
C LEU A 195 -2.34 -1.79 5.33
N LEU A 196 -3.43 -1.75 4.57
CA LEU A 196 -4.64 -1.02 4.92
C LEU A 196 -5.55 -1.76 5.91
N ARG A 197 -5.17 -2.95 6.41
CA ARG A 197 -5.94 -3.65 7.46
C ARG A 197 -5.92 -2.94 8.80
N VAL A 198 -4.99 -2.01 9.00
CA VAL A 198 -4.86 -1.20 10.23
C VAL A 198 -5.85 -0.03 10.28
N LEU A 199 -6.60 0.21 9.20
CA LEU A 199 -7.64 1.23 9.16
C LEU A 199 -8.78 0.87 10.12
N PRO A 200 -9.43 1.88 10.75
CA PRO A 200 -10.53 1.62 11.67
C PRO A 200 -11.66 0.89 10.95
N PRO A 201 -12.21 -0.20 11.53
CA PRO A 201 -13.35 -0.87 10.95
C PRO A 201 -14.55 0.07 10.94
N LEU A 202 -15.53 -0.25 10.10
CA LEU A 202 -16.86 0.37 10.20
C LEU A 202 -17.37 0.23 11.64
N PRO A 203 -17.97 1.28 12.22
CA PRO A 203 -18.75 1.11 13.44
C PRO A 203 -19.74 -0.01 13.18
N GLN A 204 -19.68 -1.09 13.96
CA GLN A 204 -20.75 -2.07 13.89
C GLN A 204 -22.00 -1.33 14.33
N GLU A 205 -22.98 -1.23 13.43
CA GLU A 205 -24.38 -1.15 13.86
C GLU A 205 -24.64 -2.47 14.59
N THR A 206 -24.22 -2.55 15.85
CA THR A 206 -24.83 -3.49 16.77
C THR A 206 -26.32 -3.23 16.64
N PRO A 207 -27.16 -4.22 16.33
CA PRO A 207 -28.58 -4.08 16.52
C PRO A 207 -28.71 -3.64 17.97
N THR A 208 -29.02 -2.36 18.18
CA THR A 208 -29.40 -1.86 19.48
C THR A 208 -30.55 -2.76 19.88
N GLU A 209 -30.26 -3.58 20.87
CA GLU A 209 -31.20 -4.37 21.63
C GLU A 209 -32.37 -3.44 21.95
N ALA A 210 -33.43 -3.56 21.15
CA ALA A 210 -34.68 -2.86 21.37
C ALA A 210 -35.28 -3.46 22.65
N GLY A 211 -34.88 -2.95 23.81
CA GLY A 211 -35.38 -3.45 25.08
C GLY A 211 -34.44 -3.32 26.27
N ALA A 212 -33.83 -2.16 26.51
CA ALA A 212 -33.41 -1.82 27.88
C ALA A 212 -33.55 -0.31 28.10
N PRO A 213 -34.47 0.15 28.96
CA PRO A 213 -34.62 1.57 29.23
C PRO A 213 -33.37 2.09 29.94
N SER A 214 -33.00 3.32 29.59
CA SER A 214 -32.01 4.15 30.27
C SER A 214 -32.32 4.25 31.77
N GLY A 215 -31.80 3.30 32.55
CA GLY A 215 -31.83 3.31 34.00
C GLY A 215 -30.44 3.63 34.53
N LEU A 216 -30.27 4.86 35.02
CA LEU A 216 -29.38 5.25 36.13
C LEU A 216 -28.22 4.29 36.43
N ARG A 217 -27.06 4.51 35.81
CA ARG A 217 -25.80 4.00 36.35
C ARG A 217 -25.35 4.88 37.53
N SER A 218 -26.04 4.70 38.65
CA SER A 218 -25.57 5.08 39.98
C SER A 218 -25.67 3.85 40.87
N ALA A 219 -24.55 3.18 41.11
CA ALA A 219 -24.33 2.33 42.28
C ALA A 219 -22.87 1.86 42.29
N SER A 220 -22.07 2.52 43.12
CA SER A 220 -20.76 2.07 43.57
C SER A 220 -20.84 0.66 44.18
N PRO A 221 -19.81 -0.19 44.02
CA PRO A 221 -19.80 -1.50 44.65
C PRO A 221 -19.62 -1.36 46.17
N SER A 222 -20.66 -1.74 46.91
CA SER A 222 -20.74 -1.77 48.36
C SER A 222 -19.61 -2.60 48.98
N ARG A 223 -18.67 -1.93 49.65
CA ARG A 223 -17.74 -2.54 50.62
C ARG A 223 -18.47 -2.64 51.97
N PRO A 224 -18.63 -3.82 52.58
CA PRO A 224 -19.22 -3.92 53.91
C PRO A 224 -18.30 -3.26 54.95
N LEU A 225 -18.84 -2.26 55.67
CA LEU A 225 -18.22 -1.61 56.82
C LEU A 225 -18.30 -2.57 58.03
N ALA A 226 -17.16 -2.97 58.59
CA ALA A 226 -17.12 -3.60 59.91
C ALA A 226 -17.23 -2.50 60.99
N PRO A 227 -18.05 -2.69 62.05
CA PRO A 227 -18.27 -1.65 63.06
C PRO A 227 -17.09 -1.52 64.03
N ALA A 228 -16.80 -0.26 64.39
CA ALA A 228 -15.78 0.12 65.35
C ALA A 228 -16.16 -0.30 66.77
N GLY A 229 -15.35 -1.19 67.37
CA GLY A 229 -15.36 -1.50 68.79
C GLY A 229 -14.20 -0.80 69.50
N ARG A 230 -14.53 0.08 70.43
CA ARG A 230 -13.63 0.83 71.33
C ARG A 230 -13.45 0.06 72.64
N ALA A 231 -12.20 -0.14 73.06
CA ALA A 231 -11.67 -0.41 74.42
C ALA A 231 -10.32 -1.13 74.24
N GLU A 232 -9.23 -0.97 74.99
CA GLU A 232 -8.83 -0.21 76.17
C GLU A 232 -7.28 -0.37 76.22
N LEU A 233 -6.55 0.68 76.61
CA LEU A 233 -5.16 0.55 77.10
C LEU A 233 -5.21 0.06 78.55
N PRO A 234 -4.21 -0.69 79.07
CA PRO A 234 -3.21 -0.06 79.97
C PRO A 234 -1.83 -0.85 80.01
N PRO A 235 -0.91 -0.64 80.97
CA PRO A 235 0.13 0.41 80.90
C PRO A 235 1.60 -0.09 81.09
N THR A 236 2.52 0.79 80.70
CA THR A 236 3.84 1.14 81.28
C THR A 236 4.68 0.13 82.10
N ARG A 237 5.89 -0.13 81.58
CA ARG A 237 7.18 -0.23 82.30
C ARG A 237 8.26 0.04 81.23
N GLY A 238 9.20 0.97 81.29
CA GLY A 238 9.95 1.51 82.42
C GLY A 238 11.46 1.39 82.10
N GLN A 239 11.98 2.37 81.35
CA GLN A 239 13.32 2.98 81.43
C GLN A 239 14.60 2.11 81.28
N GLN A 240 15.45 2.52 80.33
CA GLN A 240 16.93 2.66 80.36
C GLN A 240 17.49 2.53 78.91
N ASP A 241 18.54 3.20 78.44
CA ASP A 241 19.15 4.51 78.72
C ASP A 241 20.21 4.72 77.61
N VAL A 242 20.35 5.98 77.18
CA VAL A 242 21.51 6.69 76.61
C VAL A 242 22.66 6.00 75.82
N THR A 243 22.87 6.54 74.60
CA THR A 243 24.13 7.15 74.11
C THR A 243 25.34 6.27 73.72
N GLY A 244 25.78 6.45 72.46
CA GLY A 244 27.06 5.99 71.90
C GLY A 244 26.82 5.26 70.57
N LEU A 245 27.46 5.55 69.43
CA LEU A 245 28.80 6.08 69.23
C LEU A 245 28.89 6.61 67.78
N LEU A 246 29.37 7.83 67.61
CA LEU A 246 30.01 8.25 66.36
C LEU A 246 31.31 7.45 66.18
N GLY A 247 31.61 7.08 64.94
CA GLY A 247 32.96 7.26 64.40
C GLY A 247 33.72 6.02 63.93
N SER A 248 34.18 6.15 62.68
CA SER A 248 35.53 5.80 62.18
C SER A 248 35.77 4.41 61.58
N ALA A 249 36.10 4.39 60.27
CA ALA A 249 37.28 3.77 59.63
C ALA A 249 36.94 3.30 58.19
N THR A 250 37.43 3.97 57.13
CA THR A 250 38.58 3.56 56.25
C THR A 250 38.41 2.16 55.59
N GLN A 251 38.69 1.87 54.32
CA GLN A 251 39.30 2.51 53.14
C GLN A 251 39.21 1.50 51.95
N ALA A 252 39.39 1.97 50.70
CA ALA A 252 39.92 1.27 49.49
C ALA A 252 39.01 1.26 48.23
N PRO A 253 39.60 1.35 47.00
CA PRO A 253 39.19 2.36 46.02
C PRO A 253 38.57 1.80 44.72
N ARG A 254 37.85 2.64 43.97
CA ARG A 254 37.52 2.39 42.56
C ARG A 254 37.92 3.58 41.68
N ARG A 255 38.55 3.22 40.55
CA ARG A 255 39.24 4.03 39.54
C ARG A 255 38.47 5.25 39.02
N ALA A 256 39.22 6.31 38.77
CA ALA A 256 38.82 7.52 38.05
C ALA A 256 38.70 7.29 36.53
N PRO A 257 37.86 8.07 35.81
CA PRO A 257 37.93 8.20 34.36
C PRO A 257 38.74 9.43 33.94
N GLU A 258 39.65 9.23 33.00
CA GLU A 258 40.51 10.25 32.36
C GLU A 258 39.76 10.95 31.19
N PRO A 259 39.94 12.26 30.96
CA PRO A 259 39.32 12.94 29.82
C PRO A 259 40.30 13.32 28.68
N MET A 260 39.72 13.38 27.48
CA MET A 260 40.15 14.06 26.23
C MET A 260 41.34 13.52 25.42
N ARG A 261 41.06 13.19 24.15
CA ARG A 261 41.77 13.86 23.04
C ARG A 261 40.99 13.92 21.74
N ARG A 262 40.77 15.17 21.32
CA ARG A 262 40.37 15.67 20.01
C ARG A 262 41.58 15.55 19.09
N ASP A 263 41.40 15.05 17.87
CA ASP A 263 42.42 15.20 16.82
C ASP A 263 41.78 15.65 15.51
N GLN A 264 42.31 16.76 14.99
CA GLN A 264 41.92 17.42 13.75
C GLN A 264 43.23 17.91 13.09
N GLY A 265 43.52 17.44 11.87
CA GLY A 265 44.28 18.22 10.88
C GLY A 265 45.51 17.58 10.20
N ARG A 266 45.31 17.05 8.96
CA ARG A 266 46.02 17.29 7.65
C ARG A 266 47.58 17.16 7.54
N PRO A 267 48.23 17.23 6.34
CA PRO A 267 47.84 17.04 4.91
C PRO A 267 48.83 16.19 4.03
N GLU A 268 48.45 15.99 2.75
CA GLU A 268 49.25 15.92 1.49
C GLU A 268 50.26 14.78 1.13
N GLY A 269 50.16 14.26 -0.11
CA GLY A 269 51.32 13.75 -0.88
C GLY A 269 51.15 12.45 -1.73
N ARG A 270 50.69 12.60 -2.99
CA ARG A 270 50.87 11.82 -4.28
C ARG A 270 52.00 10.75 -4.43
N PRO A 271 52.18 10.02 -5.59
CA PRO A 271 51.30 9.59 -6.71
C PRO A 271 51.47 8.09 -7.18
N ASP A 272 50.63 7.68 -8.16
CA ASP A 272 50.78 6.67 -9.25
C ASP A 272 51.59 5.37 -9.11
N ALA A 273 50.93 4.23 -9.37
CA ALA A 273 51.46 3.15 -10.23
C ALA A 273 50.40 2.06 -10.54
N GLY A 274 50.24 1.72 -11.83
CA GLY A 274 50.02 0.31 -12.22
C GLY A 274 48.71 -0.09 -12.89
N ARG A 275 48.58 0.19 -14.20
CA ARG A 275 47.71 -0.54 -15.15
C ARG A 275 47.89 -2.06 -15.07
N ARG A 276 46.79 -2.84 -15.18
CA ARG A 276 46.71 -4.12 -15.93
C ARG A 276 45.25 -4.62 -16.07
N PRO A 277 44.73 -4.84 -17.30
CA PRO A 277 43.59 -5.74 -17.59
C PRO A 277 44.07 -7.02 -18.33
N PRO A 278 43.17 -7.90 -18.82
CA PRO A 278 42.49 -9.04 -18.17
C PRO A 278 43.10 -10.40 -18.62
N PRO A 279 42.42 -11.55 -18.41
CA PRO A 279 42.39 -12.55 -19.48
C PRO A 279 40.97 -12.93 -19.88
N ALA A 280 40.70 -12.76 -21.17
CA ALA A 280 39.66 -13.46 -21.91
C ALA A 280 40.25 -14.77 -22.46
N GLY A 281 39.52 -15.87 -22.31
CA GLY A 281 39.73 -17.15 -22.97
C GLY A 281 38.49 -18.00 -22.69
N ARG A 282 37.87 -18.70 -23.65
CA ARG A 282 38.38 -19.27 -24.89
C ARG A 282 37.17 -19.60 -25.77
N ASN A 283 37.07 -18.99 -26.95
CA ASN A 283 36.20 -19.48 -28.03
C ASN A 283 36.81 -20.79 -28.56
N GLY A 284 36.03 -21.86 -28.57
CA GLY A 284 36.33 -23.09 -29.30
C GLY A 284 35.45 -23.15 -30.54
N HIS A 285 36.01 -22.78 -31.69
CA HIS A 285 35.54 -23.22 -33.01
C HIS A 285 36.54 -24.22 -33.55
N GLU A 286 36.08 -25.42 -33.86
CA GLU A 286 36.51 -26.32 -34.94
C GLU A 286 35.57 -27.55 -34.84
N ALA A 287 34.68 -27.85 -35.78
CA ALA A 287 34.81 -28.17 -37.21
C ALA A 287 34.41 -29.65 -37.39
N THR A 288 33.38 -29.84 -38.22
CA THR A 288 33.18 -30.96 -39.16
C THR A 288 33.79 -32.33 -38.84
N ASN A 289 32.94 -33.36 -38.76
CA ASN A 289 33.12 -34.52 -39.66
C ASN A 289 31.83 -35.33 -39.85
N TYR A 290 31.64 -35.67 -41.12
CA TYR A 290 30.69 -36.60 -41.72
C TYR A 290 31.09 -38.07 -41.46
N GLN A 291 30.20 -38.99 -41.87
CA GLN A 291 30.33 -40.46 -42.07
C GLN A 291 29.92 -41.32 -40.86
N HIS A 292 29.09 -42.36 -40.98
CA HIS A 292 28.63 -43.18 -42.12
C HIS A 292 27.14 -43.51 -42.03
#